data_AF-M3AHY8-F1
#
_entry.id   AF-M3AHY8-F1
#
_cell.length_a   1.000
_cell.length_b   1.000
_cell.length_c   1.000
_cell.angle_alpha   90.00
_cell.angle_beta   90.00
_cell.angle_gamma   90.00
#
_symmetry.space_group_name_H-M   'P 1'
#
loop_
_entity.id
_entity.type
_entity.pdbx_description
1 polymer ?
#
loop_
_entity_poly.entity_id
_entity_poly.type
_entity_poly.pdbx_seq_one_letter_code
_entity_poly.pdbx_strand_id
1 'polypeptide(L)' 'GIIVDKAVLDISRKDFILGLTYVGTSRVRGPRDIIFKATFNFYNRFKSGKVPGIVVSRYANLVRRRL' A
#
# COMPACT_ATOMS: atom_id res chain seq x y z
N GLY A 1 8.75 14.18 -3.89
CA GLY A 1 7.53 13.57 -3.32
C GLY A 1 6.59 14.69 -2.95
N ILE A 2 5.31 14.57 -3.27
CA ILE A 2 4.32 15.62 -2.97
C ILE A 2 3.72 15.41 -1.58
N ILE A 3 3.38 16.50 -0.91
CA ILE A 3 2.57 16.51 0.32
C ILE A 3 1.26 17.17 -0.05
N VAL A 4 0.15 16.58 0.36
CA VAL A 4 -1.20 17.10 0.11
C VAL A 4 -1.96 17.20 1.42
N ASP A 5 -2.80 18.23 1.55
CA ASP A 5 -3.56 18.46 2.78
C ASP A 5 -4.69 17.43 2.95
N LYS A 6 -5.30 16.99 1.85
CA LYS A 6 -6.32 15.94 1.82
C LYS A 6 -6.18 15.08 0.57
N ALA A 7 -6.52 13.80 0.67
CA ALA A 7 -6.45 12.87 -0.45
C ALA A 7 -7.70 11.97 -0.51
N VAL A 8 -8.19 11.77 -1.74
CA VAL A 8 -9.21 10.75 -2.04
C VAL A 8 -8.50 9.54 -2.67
N LEU A 9 -8.51 8.41 -1.99
CA LEU A 9 -7.91 7.16 -2.44
C LEU A 9 -8.97 6.23 -3.05
N ASP A 10 -8.85 5.96 -4.34
CA ASP A 10 -9.62 4.93 -5.03
C ASP A 10 -8.83 3.62 -5.10
N ILE A 11 -9.16 2.73 -4.17
CA ILE A 11 -8.50 1.43 -3.98
C ILE A 11 -9.33 0.27 -4.56
N SER A 12 -10.43 0.61 -5.27
CA SER A 12 -11.36 -0.36 -5.83
C SER A 12 -10.77 -1.12 -7.01
N ARG A 13 -9.83 -0.51 -7.75
CA ARG A 13 -9.18 -1.11 -8.93
C ARG A 13 -8.33 -2.32 -8.55
N LYS A 14 -8.32 -3.32 -9.43
CA LYS A 14 -7.69 -4.64 -9.21
C LYS A 14 -6.15 -4.58 -9.22
N ASP A 15 -5.57 -3.55 -9.83
CA ASP A 15 -4.12 -3.33 -9.97
C ASP A 15 -3.48 -2.74 -8.70
N PHE A 16 -4.16 -2.88 -7.57
CA PHE A 16 -3.79 -2.26 -6.31
C PHE A 16 -2.65 -3.04 -5.63
N ILE A 17 -1.42 -2.61 -5.88
CA ILE A 17 -0.21 -3.15 -5.24
C ILE A 17 -0.05 -2.53 -3.85
N LEU A 18 0.19 -3.36 -2.82
CA LEU A 18 0.46 -2.97 -1.43
C LEU A 18 1.40 -1.74 -1.29
N GLY A 19 2.46 -1.70 -2.10
CA GLY A 19 3.42 -0.59 -2.09
C GLY A 19 2.84 0.74 -2.58
N LEU A 20 1.89 0.72 -3.51
CA LEU A 20 1.23 1.93 -4.00
C LEU A 20 0.27 2.52 -2.97
N THR A 21 -0.36 1.66 -2.16
CA THR A 21 -1.17 2.09 -1.00
C THR A 21 -0.32 2.91 -0.05
N TYR A 22 0.83 2.37 0.37
CA TYR A 22 1.75 3.06 1.26
C TYR A 22 2.23 4.39 0.67
N VAL A 23 2.55 4.41 -0.62
CA VAL A 23 2.96 5.63 -1.32
C VAL A 23 1.86 6.67 -1.37
N GLY A 24 0.59 6.26 -1.48
CA GLY A 24 -0.56 7.17 -1.49
C GLY A 24 -0.94 7.66 -0.10
N THR A 25 -0.97 6.78 0.91
CA THR A 25 -1.31 7.13 2.29
C THR A 25 -0.24 7.98 2.96
N SER A 26 1.03 7.85 2.57
CA SER A 26 2.14 8.68 3.07
C SER A 26 2.18 10.11 2.51
N ARG A 27 1.23 10.51 1.65
CA ARG A 27 1.17 11.86 1.08
C ARG A 27 0.42 12.85 1.96
N VAL A 28 -0.38 12.36 2.90
CA VAL A 28 -1.11 13.18 3.87
C VAL A 28 -0.45 13.06 5.25
N ARG A 29 -0.71 14.04 6.11
CA ARG A 29 -0.14 14.09 7.47
C ARG A 29 -0.83 13.15 8.44
N GLY A 30 -2.13 12.93 8.26
CA GLY A 30 -2.92 12.12 9.17
C GLY A 30 -3.96 11.24 8.48
N PRO A 31 -4.43 10.17 9.15
CA PRO A 31 -5.44 9.28 8.60
C PRO A 31 -6.81 9.95 8.42
N ARG A 32 -7.08 11.03 9.17
CA ARG A 32 -8.32 11.83 9.05
C ARG A 32 -8.42 12.61 7.73
N ASP A 33 -7.29 12.80 7.07
CA ASP A 33 -7.17 13.54 5.82
C ASP A 33 -7.30 12.61 4.60
N ILE A 34 -7.54 11.31 4.84
CA ILE A 34 -7.74 10.30 3.82
C ILE A 34 -9.22 9.95 3.71
N ILE A 35 -9.75 10.09 2.51
CA ILE A 35 -11.09 9.61 2.16
C ILE A 35 -10.95 8.44 1.21
N PHE A 36 -11.48 7.27 1.58
CA PHE A 36 -11.54 6.13 0.68
C PHE A 36 -12.81 6.19 -0.17
N LYS A 37 -12.66 6.14 -1.49
CA LYS A 37 -13.80 6.20 -2.42
C LYS A 37 -14.69 4.95 -2.35
N ALA A 38 -14.13 3.82 -1.95
CA ALA A 38 -14.85 2.57 -1.73
C ALA A 38 -14.52 2.02 -0.34
N THR A 39 -15.44 1.26 0.26
CA THR A 39 -15.21 0.59 1.54
C THR A 39 -14.02 -0.36 1.43
N PHE A 40 -13.05 -0.18 2.32
CA PHE A 40 -11.86 -0.99 2.33
C PHE A 40 -12.03 -2.23 3.20
N ASN A 41 -12.16 -3.40 2.57
CA ASN A 41 -12.18 -4.67 3.30
C ASN A 41 -10.73 -5.15 3.56
N PHE A 42 -10.13 -4.67 4.65
CA PHE A 42 -8.81 -5.10 5.11
C PHE A 42 -8.73 -6.63 5.24
N TYR A 43 -9.74 -7.24 5.87
CA TYR A 43 -9.72 -8.66 6.19
C TYR A 43 -9.68 -9.52 4.92
N ASN A 44 -10.61 -9.34 3.98
CA ASN A 44 -10.67 -10.20 2.79
C ASN A 44 -9.51 -9.97 1.81
N ARG A 45 -8.91 -8.77 1.76
CA ARG A 45 -7.79 -8.50 0.86
C ARG A 45 -6.42 -8.90 1.43
N PHE A 46 -6.23 -8.85 2.75
CA PHE A 46 -4.94 -9.15 3.38
C PHE A 46 -4.86 -10.55 4.02
N LYS A 47 -5.98 -11.27 4.17
CA LYS A 47 -5.97 -12.66 4.67
C LYS A 47 -5.46 -13.69 3.65
N SER A 48 -5.25 -13.29 2.39
CA SER A 48 -4.51 -14.14 1.45
C SER A 48 -3.06 -14.22 1.93
N GLY A 49 -2.75 -15.23 2.76
CA GLY A 49 -1.41 -15.50 3.31
C GLY A 49 -0.34 -15.81 2.27
N LYS A 50 -0.63 -15.62 0.98
CA LYS A 50 0.36 -15.66 -0.10
C LYS A 50 0.99 -14.28 -0.22
N VAL A 51 2.15 -14.12 0.42
CA VAL A 51 3.04 -12.99 0.15
C VAL A 51 3.30 -12.94 -1.36
N PRO A 52 3.04 -11.83 -2.06
CA PRO A 52 3.31 -11.73 -3.49
C PRO A 52 4.78 -12.05 -3.77
N GLY A 53 5.08 -12.89 -4.77
CA GLY A 53 6.45 -13.34 -5.07
C GLY A 53 7.44 -12.19 -5.31
N ILE A 54 6.95 -11.04 -5.78
CA ILE A 54 7.73 -9.80 -5.92
C ILE A 54 8.26 -9.29 -4.57
N VAL A 55 7.44 -9.35 -3.51
CA VAL A 55 7.83 -8.91 -2.16
C VAL A 55 8.88 -9.86 -1.59
N VAL A 56 8.73 -11.17 -1.81
CA VAL A 56 9.72 -12.20 -1.43
C VAL A 56 11.06 -11.96 -2.13
N SER A 57 11.04 -11.73 -3.45
CA SER A 57 12.25 -11.46 -4.25
C SER A 57 12.97 -10.17 -3.81
N ARG A 58 12.21 -9.09 -3.53
CA ARG A 58 12.77 -7.84 -3.02
C ARG A 58 13.41 -8.00 -1.65
N TYR A 59 12.77 -8.74 -0.74
CA TYR A 59 13.32 -9.02 0.58
C TYR A 59 14.62 -9.85 0.48
N ALA A 60 14.63 -10.91 -0.33
CA ALA A 60 15.82 -11.72 -0.55
C ALA A 60 17.00 -10.91 -1.11
N ASN A 61 16.74 -9.98 -2.02
CA ASN A 61 17.76 -9.09 -2.58
C ASN A 61 18.30 -8.09 -1.53
N LEU A 62 17.43 -7.57 -0.66
CA LEU A 62 17.82 -6.72 0.47
C LEU A 62 18.73 -7.46 1.46
N VAL A 63 18.41 -8.71 1.80
CA VAL A 63 19.24 -9.55 2.67
C VAL A 63 20.61 -9.82 2.04
N ARG A 64 20.66 -10.15 0.73
CA ARG A 64 21.93 -10.35 0.01
C ARG A 64 22.84 -9.13 0.01
N ARG A 65 22.29 -7.92 -0.01
CA ARG A 65 23.06 -6.67 0.00
C ARG A 65 23.57 -6.28 1.40
N ARG A 66 23.07 -6.93 2.44
CA ARG A 66 23.44 -6.68 3.84
C ARG A 66 24.54 -7.62 4.35
N LEU A 67 24.79 -8.71 3.62
CA LEU A 67 25.96 -9.59 3.75
C LEU A 67 27.09 -9.04 2.87
#